data_AF-A0A7W0D232-F1
#
_entry.id   AF-A0A7W0D232-F1
#
_cell.length_a   1.000
_cell.length_b   1.000
_cell.length_c   1.000
_cell.angle_alpha   90.00
_cell.angle_beta   90.00
_cell.angle_gamma   90.00
#
_symmetry.space_group_name_H-M   'P 1'
#
loop_
_entity.id
_entity.type
_entity.pdbx_description
1 polymer ?
#
loop_
_entity_poly.entity_id
_entity_poly.type
_entity_poly.pdbx_seq_one_letter_code
_entity_poly.pdbx_strand_id
1 'polypeptide(L)' 'MTKNAGLKQRTRDHLIPLSRGVSDYIENIVPACRSCNSFKGTKTVDEFLFSKK' A
#
# COMPACT_ATOMS: atom_id res chain seq x y z
N MET A 1 -4.09 14.11 4.88
CA MET A 1 -5.14 13.07 4.89
C MET A 1 -6.24 13.45 3.91
N THR A 2 -6.14 13.03 2.65
CA THR A 2 -7.21 13.29 1.68
C THR A 2 -8.36 12.31 1.95
N LYS A 3 -9.42 12.80 2.62
CA LYS A 3 -10.66 12.09 2.94
C LYS A 3 -11.57 11.91 1.70
N ASN A 4 -11.02 11.54 0.54
CA ASN A 4 -11.81 11.34 -0.67
C ASN A 4 -11.97 9.84 -0.96
N ALA A 5 -13.05 9.26 -0.43
CA ALA A 5 -13.42 7.86 -0.54
C ALA A 5 -14.03 7.51 -1.92
N GLY A 6 -13.35 7.86 -3.01
CA GLY A 6 -13.78 7.55 -4.38
C GLY A 6 -12.99 6.38 -4.99
N LEU A 7 -13.66 5.53 -5.77
CA LEU A 7 -13.03 4.40 -6.49
C LEU A 7 -11.87 4.86 -7.40
N LYS A 8 -11.99 6.05 -8.00
CA LYS A 8 -10.95 6.70 -8.83
C LYS A 8 -9.63 6.99 -8.09
N GLN A 9 -9.65 7.02 -6.76
CA GLN A 9 -8.49 7.35 -5.93
C GLN A 9 -7.76 6.11 -5.42
N ARG A 10 -8.20 4.91 -5.82
CA ARG A 10 -7.55 3.64 -5.45
C ARG A 10 -6.47 3.27 -6.46
N THR A 11 -5.34 2.85 -5.93
CA THR A 11 -4.15 2.36 -6.63
C THR A 11 -3.89 0.92 -6.22
N ARG A 12 -3.20 0.17 -7.09
CA ARG A 12 -2.61 -1.13 -6.76
C ARG A 12 -1.42 -0.92 -5.81
N ASP A 13 -1.44 -1.56 -4.66
CA ASP A 13 -0.35 -1.57 -3.67
C ASP A 13 0.01 -3.02 -3.32
N HIS A 14 1.22 -3.22 -2.81
CA HIS A 14 1.75 -4.53 -2.45
C HIS A 14 1.81 -4.71 -0.94
N LEU A 15 1.36 -5.84 -0.41
CA LEU A 15 1.48 -6.15 1.02
C LEU A 15 2.95 -6.12 1.47
N ILE A 16 3.81 -6.74 0.66
CA ILE A 16 5.26 -6.69 0.78
C ILE A 16 5.83 -6.06 -0.50
N PRO A 17 6.63 -4.97 -0.41
CA PRO A 17 7.18 -4.29 -1.59
C PRO A 17 7.99 -5.22 -2.48
N LEU A 18 7.84 -5.07 -3.80
CA LEU A 18 8.60 -5.84 -4.80
C LEU A 18 10.13 -5.70 -4.63
N SER A 19 10.60 -4.58 -4.10
CA SER A 19 12.03 -4.37 -3.79
C SER A 19 12.60 -5.35 -2.75
N ARG A 20 11.74 -6.11 -2.04
CA ARG A 20 12.15 -7.20 -1.14
C ARG A 20 12.17 -8.58 -1.82
N GLY A 21 12.08 -8.63 -3.15
CA GLY A 21 12.19 -9.86 -3.93
C GLY A 21 10.94 -10.75 -3.90
N VAL A 22 9.78 -10.20 -3.54
CA VAL A 22 8.52 -10.95 -3.47
C VAL A 22 7.74 -10.83 -4.78
N SER A 23 6.80 -11.74 -5.00
CA SER A 23 6.05 -11.87 -6.24
C SER A 23 5.05 -10.72 -6.46
N ASP A 24 4.74 -10.50 -7.74
CA ASP A 24 3.70 -9.57 -8.20
C ASP A 24 2.34 -10.29 -8.40
N TYR A 25 2.08 -11.35 -7.63
CA TYR A 25 0.85 -12.13 -7.70
C TYR A 25 -0.30 -11.49 -6.91
N ILE A 26 -1.53 -11.93 -7.21
CA ILE A 26 -2.76 -11.36 -6.64
C ILE A 26 -2.78 -11.46 -5.11
N GLU A 27 -2.15 -12.48 -4.53
CA GLU A 27 -2.05 -12.62 -3.07
C GLU A 27 -1.27 -11.47 -2.41
N ASN A 28 -0.32 -10.85 -3.14
CA ASN A 28 0.47 -9.73 -2.65
C ASN A 28 -0.17 -8.37 -2.99
N ILE A 29 -1.29 -8.32 -3.72
CA ILE A 29 -1.84 -7.07 -4.27
C ILE A 29 -3.14 -6.68 -3.58
N VAL A 30 -3.22 -5.43 -3.11
CA VAL A 30 -4.42 -4.87 -2.47
C VAL A 30 -4.78 -3.49 -3.03
N PRO A 31 -6.08 -3.10 -3.00
CA PRO A 31 -6.48 -1.75 -3.34
C PRO A 31 -6.15 -0.78 -2.18
N ALA A 32 -5.33 0.22 -2.44
CA ALA A 32 -4.96 1.26 -1.47
C ALA A 32 -5.28 2.66 -2.00
N CYS A 33 -5.48 3.64 -1.13
CA CYS A 33 -5.61 5.03 -1.57
C CYS A 33 -4.26 5.56 -2.10
N ARG A 34 -4.23 6.44 -3.11
CA ARG A 34 -2.97 6.97 -3.68
C ARG A 34 -2.03 7.56 -2.63
N SER A 35 -2.56 8.31 -1.66
CA SER A 35 -1.76 8.91 -0.59
C SER A 35 -1.28 7.89 0.44
N CYS A 36 -2.08 6.85 0.71
CA CYS A 36 -1.72 5.74 1.59
C CYS A 36 -0.56 4.95 0.98
N ASN A 37 -0.70 4.55 -0.28
CA ASN A 37 0.32 3.82 -1.04
C ASN A 37 1.63 4.61 -1.12
N SER A 38 1.57 5.89 -1.49
CA SER A 38 2.74 6.77 -1.51
C SER A 38 3.39 6.94 -0.13
N PHE A 39 2.62 6.98 0.95
CA PHE A 39 3.15 7.11 2.31
C PHE A 39 3.71 5.79 2.86
N LYS A 40 3.19 4.64 2.41
CA LYS A 40 3.72 3.31 2.75
C LYS A 40 5.11 3.10 2.14
N GLY A 41 5.28 3.44 0.86
CA GLY A 41 6.55 3.32 0.16
C GLY A 41 7.09 1.89 0.21
N THR A 42 8.31 1.72 0.72
CA THR A 42 9.01 0.42 0.82
C THR A 42 8.80 -0.31 2.15
N LYS A 43 7.78 0.09 2.92
CA LYS A 43 7.39 -0.62 4.14
C LYS A 43 6.48 -1.80 3.80
N THR A 44 6.57 -2.86 4.61
CA THR A 44 5.50 -3.87 4.68
C THR A 44 4.24 -3.25 5.28
N VAL A 45 3.09 -3.92 5.12
CA VAL A 45 1.85 -3.48 5.77
C VAL A 45 2.01 -3.39 7.28
N ASP A 46 2.66 -4.36 7.93
CA ASP A 46 2.94 -4.34 9.37
C ASP A 46 3.77 -3.12 9.77
N GLU A 47 4.92 -2.91 9.13
CA GLU A 47 5.80 -1.75 9.38
C GLU A 47 5.05 -0.41 9.19
N PHE A 48 4.19 -0.34 8.17
CA PHE A 48 3.37 0.83 7.93
C PHE A 48 2.39 1.10 9.07
N LEU A 49 1.65 0.08 9.52
CA LEU A 49 0.68 0.18 10.60
C LEU A 49 1.34 0.51 11.94
N PHE A 50 2.50 -0.06 12.23
CA PHE A 50 3.25 0.26 13.46
C PHE A 50 3.89 1.66 13.41
N SER A 51 4.22 2.19 12.22
CA SER A 51 4.73 3.56 12.05
C SER A 51 3.67 4.66 12.19
N LYS A 52 2.39 4.28 12.29
CA LYS A 52 1.23 5.19 12.40
C LYS A 52 0.79 5.46 13.85
N LYS A 53 1.54 4.98 14.85
CA LYS A 53 1.30 5.27 16.28
C LYS A 53 1.65 6.71 16.64
#